data_AF-A0A9D2GLT2-F1
#
_entry.id   AF-A0A9D2GLT2-F1
#
_cell.length_a   1.000
_cell.length_b   1.000
_cell.length_c   1.000
_cell.angle_alpha   90.00
_cell.angle_beta   90.00
_cell.angle_gamma   90.00
#
_symmetry.space_group_name_H-M   'P 1'
#
loop_
_entity.id
_entity.type
_entity.pdbx_description
1 polymer ?
#
loop_
_entity_poly.entity_id
_entity_poly.type
_entity_poly.pdbx_seq_one_letter_code
_entity_poly.pdbx_strand_id
1 'polypeptide(L)'
;MMNMKEYMKKVGVTKAKYVEQWIERDLIPGIIRGESLSDTVFPDSARRPYCEGSLKPELSADKIRAHIVKACIQRRHITKDTCYASQGEFDGYICDLEQAGLITKRLEDGIMYYDSTLKSDTYTGKSLQVIRQFVCDAIEAATKGATSAMLEAS
;
A
#
# COMPACT_ATOMS: atom_id res chain seq x y z
N MET A 1 6.65 11.17 17.37
CA MET A 1 6.56 9.74 17.76
C MET A 1 5.35 9.57 18.66
N MET A 2 4.66 8.44 18.56
CA MET A 2 3.47 8.11 19.34
C MET A 2 3.69 6.85 20.18
N ASN A 3 3.01 6.76 21.33
CA ASN A 3 2.91 5.52 22.09
C ASN A 3 1.82 4.58 21.53
N MET A 4 1.75 3.36 22.06
CA MET A 4 0.77 2.34 21.65
C MET A 4 -0.69 2.82 21.70
N LYS A 5 -1.10 3.55 22.75
CA LYS A 5 -2.49 4.02 22.90
C LYS A 5 -2.85 5.05 21.84
N GLU A 6 -1.93 5.99 21.58
CA GLU A 6 -2.07 7.01 20.54
C GLU A 6 -2.12 6.40 19.16
N TYR A 7 -1.24 5.44 18.87
CA TYR A 7 -1.24 4.71 17.61
C TYR A 7 -2.56 3.97 17.39
N MET A 8 -3.00 3.18 18.37
CA MET A 8 -4.28 2.44 18.31
C MET A 8 -5.48 3.37 18.04
N LYS A 9 -5.52 4.53 18.71
CA LYS A 9 -6.56 5.55 18.49
C LYS A 9 -6.50 6.10 17.06
N LYS A 10 -5.30 6.45 16.58
CA LYS A 10 -5.07 6.96 15.22
C LYS A 10 -5.53 5.98 14.15
N VAL A 11 -5.19 4.70 14.28
CA VAL A 11 -5.49 3.68 13.27
C VAL A 11 -6.85 2.98 13.45
N GLY A 12 -7.62 3.38 14.46
CA GLY A 12 -8.97 2.86 14.72
C GLY A 12 -8.98 1.39 15.15
N VAL A 13 -8.08 0.98 16.04
CA VAL A 13 -7.96 -0.40 16.53
C VAL A 13 -8.16 -0.42 18.04
N THR A 14 -9.03 -1.31 18.53
CA THR A 14 -9.34 -1.41 19.96
C THR A 14 -8.60 -2.53 20.69
N LYS A 15 -8.13 -3.55 19.97
CA LYS A 15 -7.48 -4.72 20.57
C LYS A 15 -5.96 -4.69 20.32
N ALA A 16 -5.18 -4.60 21.39
CA ALA A 16 -3.72 -4.52 21.34
C ALA A 16 -3.08 -5.72 20.61
N LYS A 17 -3.66 -6.92 20.76
CA LYS A 17 -3.19 -8.15 20.09
C LYS A 17 -3.01 -8.03 18.57
N TYR A 18 -3.78 -7.17 17.91
CA TYR A 18 -3.63 -6.98 16.47
C TYR A 18 -2.35 -6.19 16.15
N VAL A 19 -2.06 -5.17 16.94
CA VAL A 19 -0.84 -4.38 16.78
C VAL A 19 0.39 -5.21 17.14
N GLU A 20 0.30 -6.03 18.19
CA GLU A 20 1.34 -7.01 18.53
C GLU A 20 1.65 -7.95 17.35
N GLN A 21 0.62 -8.58 16.76
CA GLN A 21 0.79 -9.42 15.57
C GLN A 21 1.39 -8.67 14.37
N TRP A 22 1.10 -7.38 14.22
CA TRP A 22 1.69 -6.57 13.15
C TRP A 22 3.16 -6.27 13.40
N ILE A 23 3.55 -6.03 14.66
CA ILE A 23 4.95 -5.83 15.05
C ILE A 23 5.75 -7.12 14.89
N GLU A 24 5.21 -8.25 15.34
CA GLU A 24 5.84 -9.58 15.18
C GLU A 24 6.14 -9.90 13.72
N ARG A 25 5.24 -9.51 12.83
CA ARG A 25 5.35 -9.71 11.37
C ARG A 25 6.06 -8.57 10.65
N ASP A 26 6.59 -7.60 11.39
CA ASP A 26 7.31 -6.44 10.86
C ASP A 26 6.52 -5.62 9.81
N LEU A 27 5.20 -5.52 10.02
CA LEU A 27 4.28 -4.87 9.07
C LEU A 27 4.14 -3.35 9.30
N ILE A 28 4.71 -2.82 10.37
CA ILE A 28 4.68 -1.39 10.70
C ILE A 28 6.12 -0.88 10.65
N PRO A 29 6.51 -0.14 9.60
CA PRO A 29 7.88 0.33 9.43
C PRO A 29 8.24 1.43 10.44
N GLY A 30 9.53 1.49 10.78
CA GLY A 30 10.13 2.56 11.60
C GLY A 30 9.74 2.55 13.07
N ILE A 31 9.12 1.48 13.57
CA ILE A 31 8.88 1.30 14.99
C ILE A 31 10.21 1.20 15.76
N ILE A 32 10.27 1.79 16.93
CA ILE A 32 11.36 1.57 17.89
C ILE A 32 10.80 0.63 18.95
N ARG A 33 11.24 -0.63 18.93
CA ARG A 33 10.80 -1.65 19.88
C ARG A 33 11.39 -1.35 21.25
N GLY A 34 10.53 -1.25 22.26
CA GLY A 34 10.95 -1.16 23.66
C GLY A 34 11.09 -2.53 24.31
N GLU A 35 11.37 -2.56 25.62
CA GLU A 35 11.43 -3.81 26.41
C GLU A 35 10.06 -4.49 26.51
N SER A 36 8.99 -3.69 26.48
CA SER A 36 7.62 -4.16 26.42
C SER A 36 6.85 -3.55 25.24
N LEU A 37 5.69 -4.14 24.92
CA LEU A 37 4.78 -3.59 23.90
C LEU A 37 4.30 -2.17 24.26
N SER A 38 4.18 -1.85 25.55
CA SER A 38 3.84 -0.50 26.02
C SER A 38 4.94 0.53 25.79
N ASP A 39 6.20 0.09 25.76
CA ASP A 39 7.37 0.94 25.56
C ASP A 39 7.72 1.11 24.08
N THR A 40 7.04 0.36 23.20
CA THR A 40 7.20 0.50 21.76
C THR A 40 6.62 1.83 21.30
N VAL A 41 7.42 2.59 20.57
CA VAL A 41 7.02 3.88 19.98
C VAL A 41 6.93 3.79 18.46
N PHE A 42 5.95 4.51 17.91
CA PHE A 42 5.57 4.48 16.51
C PHE A 42 5.87 5.83 15.86
N PRO A 43 6.31 5.86 14.59
CA PRO A 43 6.41 7.10 13.82
C PRO A 43 5.07 7.85 13.75
N ASP A 44 5.12 9.18 13.68
CA ASP A 44 3.90 9.99 13.54
C ASP A 44 3.22 9.74 12.20
N SER A 45 3.97 9.34 11.17
CA SER A 45 3.46 8.90 9.87
C SER A 45 2.85 7.51 9.88
N ALA A 46 3.12 6.67 10.88
CA ALA A 46 2.80 5.23 10.87
C ALA A 46 1.33 4.96 10.51
N ARG A 47 1.11 4.09 9.53
CA ARG A 47 -0.21 3.70 9.04
C ARG A 47 -0.56 2.29 9.47
N ARG A 48 -1.86 2.01 9.53
CA ARG A 48 -2.36 0.65 9.70
C ARG A 48 -1.87 -0.23 8.55
N PRO A 49 -1.32 -1.43 8.82
CA PRO A 49 -1.00 -2.38 7.76
C PRO A 49 -2.24 -2.85 6.99
N TYR A 50 -2.05 -3.14 5.71
CA TYR A 50 -3.06 -3.69 4.84
C TYR A 50 -3.09 -5.23 4.98
N CYS A 51 -4.01 -5.71 5.82
CA CYS A 51 -4.19 -7.14 6.07
C CYS A 51 -5.60 -7.56 5.65
N GLU A 52 -5.78 -7.92 4.37
CA GLU A 52 -7.04 -8.44 3.83
C GLU A 52 -6.93 -9.95 3.58
N GLY A 53 -7.93 -10.74 3.99
CA GLY A 53 -7.89 -12.20 3.89
C GLY A 53 -7.92 -12.76 2.47
N SER A 54 -8.26 -11.92 1.48
CA SER A 54 -8.17 -12.28 0.05
C SER A 54 -6.76 -12.10 -0.52
N LEU A 55 -5.87 -11.41 0.20
CA LEU A 55 -4.46 -11.27 -0.17
C LEU A 55 -3.73 -12.56 0.25
N LYS A 56 -3.44 -13.42 -0.72
CA LYS A 56 -2.88 -14.76 -0.53
C LYS A 56 -1.64 -14.95 -1.42
N PRO A 57 -0.79 -15.95 -1.12
CA PRO A 57 0.22 -16.39 -2.06
C PRO A 57 -0.39 -16.71 -3.43
N GLU A 58 0.41 -16.58 -4.49
CA GLU A 58 0.05 -16.98 -5.87
C GLU A 58 -1.10 -16.17 -6.50
N LEU A 59 -1.38 -14.97 -6.01
CA LEU A 59 -2.27 -14.06 -6.70
C LEU A 59 -1.69 -13.58 -8.03
N SER A 60 -2.54 -13.45 -9.03
CA SER A 60 -2.17 -12.85 -10.30
C SER A 60 -1.78 -11.37 -10.11
N ALA A 61 -0.81 -10.90 -10.90
CA ALA A 61 -0.23 -9.56 -10.78
C ALA A 61 -1.28 -8.44 -10.79
N ASP A 62 -2.32 -8.57 -11.62
CA ASP A 62 -3.43 -7.62 -11.69
C ASP A 62 -4.26 -7.54 -10.39
N LYS A 63 -4.44 -8.66 -9.69
CA LYS A 63 -5.09 -8.68 -8.36
C LYS A 63 -4.19 -8.06 -7.29
N ILE A 64 -2.88 -8.29 -7.35
CA ILE A 64 -1.91 -7.67 -6.43
C ILE A 64 -1.91 -6.14 -6.63
N ARG A 65 -1.82 -5.67 -7.88
CA ARG A 65 -1.92 -4.24 -8.21
C ARG A 65 -3.24 -3.62 -7.71
N ALA A 66 -4.36 -4.32 -7.85
CA ALA A 66 -5.64 -3.88 -7.30
C ALA A 66 -5.64 -3.77 -5.77
N HIS A 67 -4.98 -4.69 -5.07
CA HIS A 67 -4.81 -4.64 -3.62
C HIS A 67 -3.94 -3.46 -3.19
N ILE A 68 -2.84 -3.17 -3.91
CA ILE A 68 -1.99 -2.00 -3.66
C ILE A 68 -2.80 -0.71 -3.78
N VAL A 69 -3.54 -0.53 -4.88
CA VAL A 69 -4.39 0.67 -5.07
C VAL A 69 -5.46 0.77 -3.97
N LYS A 70 -6.11 -0.35 -3.62
CA LYS A 70 -7.10 -0.36 -2.53
C LYS A 70 -6.46 0.00 -1.18
N ALA A 71 -5.23 -0.45 -0.89
CA ALA A 71 -4.51 -0.08 0.32
C ALA A 71 -4.23 1.43 0.37
N CYS A 72 -3.80 2.00 -0.76
CA CYS A 72 -3.52 3.43 -0.92
C CYS A 72 -4.78 4.28 -0.67
N ILE A 73 -5.91 3.94 -1.30
CA ILE A 73 -7.22 4.60 -1.11
C ILE A 73 -7.63 4.56 0.38
N GLN A 74 -7.35 3.45 1.07
CA GLN A 74 -7.67 3.28 2.49
C GLN A 74 -6.62 3.89 3.43
N ARG A 75 -5.58 4.54 2.89
CA ARG A 75 -4.42 5.06 3.64
C ARG A 75 -3.80 4.01 4.56
N ARG A 76 -3.70 2.77 4.07
CA ARG A 76 -3.05 1.64 4.77
C ARG A 76 -1.66 1.40 4.21
N HIS A 77 -0.74 0.95 5.05
CA HIS A 77 0.60 0.57 4.63
C HIS A 77 0.58 -0.80 3.95
N ILE A 78 1.26 -0.92 2.81
CA ILE A 78 1.39 -2.17 2.07
C ILE A 78 2.86 -2.39 1.70
N THR A 79 3.33 -3.62 1.84
CA THR A 79 4.72 -4.02 1.60
C THR A 79 4.79 -5.23 0.66
N LYS A 80 5.97 -5.49 0.11
CA LYS A 80 6.24 -6.74 -0.63
C LYS A 80 5.83 -7.98 0.15
N ASP A 81 6.04 -7.99 1.48
CA ASP A 81 5.77 -9.15 2.33
C ASP A 81 4.26 -9.35 2.50
N THR A 82 3.47 -8.27 2.62
CA THR A 82 2.02 -8.39 2.57
C THR A 82 1.52 -8.91 1.22
N CYS A 83 2.21 -8.57 0.12
CA CYS A 83 1.86 -9.00 -1.23
C CYS A 83 2.41 -10.39 -1.60
N TYR A 84 3.15 -11.06 -0.72
CA TYR A 84 3.86 -12.32 -1.01
C TYR A 84 4.75 -12.22 -2.27
N ALA A 85 5.36 -11.05 -2.47
CA ALA A 85 6.16 -10.73 -3.64
C ALA A 85 7.63 -10.55 -3.25
N SER A 86 8.53 -10.87 -4.17
CA SER A 86 9.92 -10.41 -4.09
C SER A 86 9.98 -8.88 -4.19
N GLN A 87 11.11 -8.29 -3.79
CA GLN A 87 11.32 -6.84 -3.90
C GLN A 87 11.17 -6.36 -5.36
N GLY A 88 11.75 -7.08 -6.32
CA GLY A 88 11.68 -6.71 -7.74
C GLY A 88 10.26 -6.79 -8.32
N GLU A 89 9.47 -7.80 -7.94
CA GLU A 89 8.07 -7.89 -8.35
C GLU A 89 7.24 -6.74 -7.77
N PHE A 90 7.43 -6.46 -6.48
CA PHE A 90 6.73 -5.38 -5.81
C PHE A 90 7.08 -4.02 -6.43
N ASP A 91 8.36 -3.76 -6.68
CA ASP A 91 8.82 -2.53 -7.33
C ASP A 91 8.25 -2.39 -8.74
N GLY A 92 8.15 -3.50 -9.49
CA GLY A 92 7.47 -3.54 -10.79
C GLY A 92 6.00 -3.14 -10.68
N TYR A 93 5.25 -3.69 -9.72
CA TYR A 93 3.86 -3.31 -9.49
C TYR A 93 3.71 -1.83 -9.12
N ILE A 94 4.58 -1.32 -8.26
CA ILE A 94 4.58 0.10 -7.89
C ILE A 94 4.87 0.99 -9.11
N CYS A 95 5.83 0.60 -9.95
CA CYS A 95 6.18 1.32 -11.18
C CYS A 95 4.98 1.39 -12.14
N ASP A 96 4.33 0.27 -12.43
CA ASP A 96 3.15 0.21 -13.31
C ASP A 96 2.03 1.13 -12.81
N LEU A 97 1.79 1.12 -11.49
CA LEU A 97 0.72 1.90 -10.86
C LEU A 97 1.03 3.41 -10.81
N GLU A 98 2.30 3.78 -10.59
CA GLU A 98 2.77 5.17 -10.64
C GLU A 98 2.67 5.71 -12.06
N GLN A 99 3.12 4.96 -13.07
CA GLN A 99 3.01 5.33 -14.48
C GLN A 99 1.55 5.47 -14.94
N ALA A 100 0.66 4.62 -14.44
CA ALA A 100 -0.78 4.73 -14.71
C ALA A 100 -1.49 5.88 -13.96
N GLY A 101 -0.74 6.63 -13.14
CA GLY A 101 -1.22 7.76 -12.35
C GLY A 101 -2.20 7.35 -11.26
N LEU A 102 -2.08 6.11 -10.74
CA LEU A 102 -3.00 5.53 -9.76
C LEU A 102 -2.50 5.69 -8.33
N ILE A 103 -1.18 5.74 -8.14
CA ILE A 103 -0.55 5.98 -6.85
C ILE A 103 0.56 7.01 -6.99
N THR A 104 1.03 7.54 -5.86
CA THR A 104 2.24 8.34 -5.76
C THR A 104 3.10 7.88 -4.59
N LYS A 105 4.41 8.04 -4.71
CA LYS A 105 5.38 7.76 -3.64
C LYS A 105 5.55 8.99 -2.75
N ARG A 106 5.64 8.76 -1.44
CA ARG A 106 5.89 9.81 -0.45
C ARG A 106 6.84 9.30 0.62
N LEU A 107 7.99 9.97 0.76
CA LEU A 107 8.95 9.70 1.83
C LEU A 107 8.59 10.54 3.05
N GLU A 108 8.37 9.90 4.20
CA GLU A 108 8.08 10.56 5.46
C GLU A 108 8.68 9.74 6.61
N ASP A 109 9.34 10.39 7.57
CA ASP A 109 10.07 9.71 8.66
C ASP A 109 11.10 8.67 8.17
N GLY A 110 11.66 8.85 6.96
CA GLY A 110 12.56 7.89 6.32
C GLY A 110 11.89 6.63 5.78
N ILE A 111 10.55 6.59 5.76
CA ILE A 111 9.73 5.47 5.31
C ILE A 111 9.06 5.82 3.98
N MET A 112 9.16 4.92 3.01
CA MET A 112 8.44 5.05 1.75
C MET A 112 6.97 4.64 1.93
N TYR A 113 6.07 5.59 1.72
CA TYR A 113 4.63 5.36 1.67
C TYR A 113 4.11 5.49 0.24
N TYR A 114 3.01 4.79 -0.02
CA TYR A 114 2.26 4.92 -1.25
C TYR A 114 0.89 5.54 -0.94
N ASP A 115 0.55 6.56 -1.70
CA ASP A 115 -0.68 7.34 -1.56
C ASP A 115 -1.52 7.22 -2.82
N SER A 116 -2.85 7.24 -2.65
CA SER A 116 -3.77 7.30 -3.77
C SER A 116 -3.67 8.66 -4.48
N THR A 117 -3.88 8.66 -5.79
CA THR A 117 -4.10 9.91 -6.54
C THR A 117 -5.58 10.24 -6.61
N LEU A 118 -5.90 11.48 -7.02
CA LEU A 118 -7.28 11.92 -7.31
C LEU A 118 -8.03 10.94 -8.22
N LYS A 119 -7.33 10.35 -9.20
CA LYS A 119 -7.90 9.37 -10.13
C LYS A 119 -8.40 8.13 -9.38
N SER A 120 -7.56 7.56 -8.53
CA SER A 120 -7.91 6.38 -7.73
C SER A 120 -8.88 6.67 -6.58
N ASP A 121 -8.86 7.87 -6.00
CA ASP A 121 -9.76 8.24 -4.88
C ASP A 121 -11.24 8.18 -5.26
N THR A 122 -11.58 8.36 -6.55
CA THR A 122 -12.95 8.19 -7.07
C THR A 122 -13.50 6.77 -6.87
N TYR A 123 -12.64 5.80 -6.58
CA TYR A 123 -13.00 4.40 -6.31
C TYR A 123 -13.11 4.08 -4.81
N THR A 124 -13.15 5.09 -3.94
CA THR A 124 -13.40 4.90 -2.51
C THR A 124 -14.69 4.11 -2.27
N GLY A 125 -14.61 3.08 -1.43
CA GLY A 125 -15.75 2.21 -1.10
C GLY A 125 -16.14 1.19 -2.18
N LYS A 126 -15.48 1.16 -3.34
CA LYS A 126 -15.76 0.18 -4.40
C LYS A 126 -15.19 -1.19 -4.06
N SER A 127 -15.77 -2.23 -4.68
CA SER A 127 -15.30 -3.61 -4.51
C SER A 127 -13.93 -3.80 -5.17
N LEU A 128 -13.18 -4.82 -4.71
CA LEU A 128 -11.87 -5.14 -5.28
C LEU A 128 -11.95 -5.47 -6.77
N GLN A 129 -13.05 -6.10 -7.22
CA GLN A 129 -13.27 -6.43 -8.63
C GLN A 129 -13.38 -5.16 -9.49
N VAL A 130 -14.11 -4.15 -9.01
CA VAL A 130 -14.25 -2.87 -9.71
C VAL A 130 -12.90 -2.14 -9.77
N ILE A 131 -12.16 -2.12 -8.66
CA ILE A 131 -10.80 -1.54 -8.62
C ILE A 131 -9.86 -2.27 -9.58
N ARG A 132 -9.93 -3.61 -9.64
CA ARG A 132 -9.11 -4.42 -10.54
C ARG A 132 -9.35 -4.08 -12.00
N GLN A 133 -10.61 -3.97 -12.43
CA GLN A 133 -10.93 -3.60 -13.80
C GLN A 133 -10.33 -2.23 -14.14
N PHE A 134 -10.59 -1.24 -13.28
CA PHE A 134 -10.05 0.10 -13.43
C PHE A 134 -8.51 0.14 -13.51
N VAL A 135 -7.82 -0.65 -12.68
CA VAL A 135 -6.36 -0.76 -12.71
C VAL A 135 -5.86 -1.31 -14.04
N CYS A 136 -6.51 -2.36 -14.57
CA CYS A 136 -6.15 -2.94 -15.86
C CYS A 136 -6.32 -1.92 -16.99
N ASP A 137 -7.47 -1.26 -17.04
CA ASP A 137 -7.79 -0.26 -18.07
C ASP A 137 -6.79 0.91 -18.03
N ALA A 138 -6.41 1.36 -16.84
CA ALA A 138 -5.48 2.47 -16.65
C ALA A 138 -4.05 2.12 -17.07
N ILE A 139 -3.58 0.90 -16.79
CA ILE A 139 -2.24 0.43 -17.21
C ILE A 139 -2.20 0.25 -18.74
N GLU A 140 -3.25 -0.32 -19.33
CA GLU A 140 -3.34 -0.48 -20.78
C GLU A 140 -3.33 0.89 -21.49
N ALA A 141 -4.09 1.86 -20.97
CA ALA A 141 -4.10 3.22 -21.50
C ALA A 141 -2.74 3.91 -21.39
N ALA A 142 -2.04 3.76 -20.26
CA ALA A 142 -0.70 4.32 -20.06
C ALA A 142 0.32 3.72 -21.04
N THR A 143 0.26 2.41 -21.24
CA THR A 143 1.14 1.70 -22.19
C THR A 143 0.91 2.17 -23.62
N LYS A 144 -0.36 2.28 -24.05
CA LYS A 144 -0.71 2.79 -25.40
C LYS A 144 -0.26 4.23 -25.61
N GLY A 145 -0.49 5.10 -24.63
CA GLY A 145 -0.06 6.49 -24.68
C GLY A 145 1.45 6.63 -24.85
N ALA A 146 2.23 5.83 -24.11
CA ALA A 146 3.69 5.80 -24.24
C ALA A 146 4.15 5.36 -25.63
N THR A 147 3.53 4.31 -26.20
CA THR A 147 3.88 3.82 -27.53
C THR A 147 3.59 4.84 -28.64
N SER A 148 2.47 5.55 -28.58
CA SER A 148 2.14 6.57 -29.58
C SER A 148 3.11 7.75 -29.52
N ALA A 149 3.46 8.23 -28.33
CA ALA A 149 4.41 9.33 -28.16
C ALA A 149 5.81 8.99 -28.70
N MET A 150 6.27 7.74 -28.55
CA MET A 150 7.54 7.29 -29.11
C MET A 150 7.53 7.24 -30.64
N LEU A 151 6.40 6.81 -31.23
CA LEU A 151 6.24 6.77 -32.68
C LEU A 151 6.18 8.16 -33.31
N GLU A 152 5.58 9.14 -32.63
CA GLU A 152 5.51 10.53 -33.10
C GLU A 152 6.84 11.30 -32.91
N ALA A 153 7.71 10.84 -32.02
CA ALA A 153 9.01 11.46 -31.75
C ALA A 153 10.18 10.87 -32.56
N SER A 154 9.92 9.88 -33.43
CA SER A 154 10.90 9.19 -34.30
C SER A 154 10.84 9.71 -35.72
#